data_AF-A0A4Q8L3D0-F1
#
_entry.id   AF-A0A4Q8L3D0-F1
#
_cell.length_a   1.000
_cell.length_b   1.000
_cell.length_c   1.000
_cell.angle_alpha   90.00
_cell.angle_beta   90.00
_cell.angle_gamma   90.00
#
_symmetry.space_group_name_H-M   'P 1'
#
loop_
_entity.id
_entity.type
_entity.pdbx_description
1 polymer ?
#
loop_
_entity_poly.entity_id
_entity_poly.type
_entity_poly.pdbx_seq_one_letter_code
_entity_poly.pdbx_strand_id
1 'polypeptide(L)'
;MFALGTITNTLAIALAGLLGSWFGHLLKERHQSGLTMAIGVAVLFLGISGSLERLLTVVDGQITSQNSMLLVISLALGTLVGEVLHIEGWFEQLGVWLREKSGNSQDSQFLDAFLTASLTICIGAMAIIGSI
;
A
#
# COMPACT_ATOMS: atom_id res chain seq x y z
N MET A 1 5.07 6.77 24.87
CA MET A 1 5.33 5.51 24.14
C MET A 1 5.46 5.85 22.67
N PHE A 2 6.65 6.31 22.23
CA PHE A 2 6.85 6.68 20.83
C PHE A 2 7.12 5.41 20.00
N ALA A 3 6.51 5.31 18.81
CA ALA A 3 6.74 4.28 17.79
C ALA A 3 6.34 2.83 18.12
N LEU A 4 5.69 2.54 19.24
CA LEU A 4 5.32 1.17 19.61
C LEU A 4 4.31 0.56 18.60
N GLY A 5 3.33 1.34 18.12
CA GLY A 5 2.40 0.92 17.06
C GLY A 5 3.11 0.54 15.76
N THR A 6 3.99 1.42 15.26
CA THR A 6 4.79 1.17 14.04
C THR A 6 5.67 -0.07 14.14
N ILE A 7 6.34 -0.27 15.28
CA ILE A 7 7.19 -1.46 15.51
C ILE A 7 6.32 -2.72 15.49
N THR A 8 5.20 -2.70 16.19
CA THR A 8 4.30 -3.85 16.27
C THR A 8 3.71 -4.18 14.90
N ASN A 9 3.28 -3.18 14.14
CA ASN A 9 2.77 -3.35 12.78
C ASN A 9 3.84 -3.94 11.84
N THR A 10 5.06 -3.40 11.89
CA THR A 10 6.18 -3.90 11.06
C THR A 10 6.48 -5.36 11.37
N LEU A 11 6.52 -5.74 12.65
CA LEU A 11 6.72 -7.12 13.08
C LEU A 11 5.57 -8.03 12.64
N ALA A 12 4.33 -7.56 12.76
CA ALA A 12 3.15 -8.32 12.34
C ALA A 12 3.17 -8.58 10.82
N ILE A 13 3.49 -7.57 10.01
CA ILE A 13 3.61 -7.69 8.55
C ILE A 13 4.76 -8.65 8.19
N ALA A 14 5.92 -8.52 8.84
CA ALA A 14 7.06 -9.40 8.59
C ALA A 14 6.71 -10.87 8.92
N LEU A 15 6.08 -11.12 10.08
CA LEU A 15 5.63 -12.45 10.47
C LEU A 15 4.56 -13.00 9.53
N ALA A 16 3.58 -12.18 9.14
CA ALA A 16 2.55 -12.58 8.19
C ALA A 16 3.13 -12.91 6.81
N GLY A 17 4.13 -12.15 6.34
CA GLY A 17 4.84 -12.41 5.09
C GLY A 17 5.63 -13.71 5.14
N LEU A 18 6.34 -13.98 6.25
CA LEU A 18 7.07 -15.23 6.45
C LEU A 18 6.12 -16.44 6.49
N LEU A 19 5.04 -16.35 7.28
CA LEU A 19 4.01 -17.37 7.33
C LEU A 19 3.32 -17.54 5.97
N GLY A 20 3.05 -16.46 5.25
CA GLY A 20 2.52 -16.48 3.90
C GLY A 20 3.44 -17.18 2.91
N SER A 21 4.76 -17.00 3.03
CA SER A 21 5.73 -17.72 2.18
C SER A 21 5.75 -19.22 2.47
N TRP A 22 5.64 -19.62 3.75
CA TRP A 22 5.66 -21.03 4.13
C TRP A 22 4.33 -21.74 3.87
N PHE A 23 3.20 -21.10 4.16
CA PHE A 23 1.88 -21.73 4.08
C PHE A 23 1.08 -21.30 2.85
N GLY A 24 1.54 -20.31 2.07
CA GLY A 24 0.81 -19.79 0.91
C GLY A 24 0.56 -20.83 -0.17
N HIS A 25 1.47 -21.80 -0.32
CA HIS A 25 1.31 -22.92 -1.25
C HIS A 25 0.14 -23.86 -0.91
N LEU A 26 -0.40 -23.82 0.33
CA LEU A 26 -1.60 -24.58 0.69
C LEU A 26 -2.88 -23.97 0.08
N LEU A 27 -2.84 -22.70 -0.33
CA LEU A 27 -3.97 -22.02 -0.96
C LEU A 27 -3.94 -22.27 -2.47
N LYS A 28 -5.07 -22.70 -3.04
CA LYS A 28 -5.24 -22.78 -4.49
C LYS A 28 -5.12 -21.38 -5.10
N GLU A 29 -4.58 -21.32 -6.31
CA GLU A 29 -4.39 -20.07 -7.06
C GLU A 29 -5.68 -19.23 -7.18
N ARG A 30 -6.83 -19.87 -7.36
CA ARG A 30 -8.14 -19.19 -7.35
C ARG A 30 -8.44 -18.46 -6.03
N HIS A 31 -8.04 -19.04 -4.88
CA HIS A 31 -8.22 -18.39 -3.59
C HIS A 31 -7.24 -17.24 -3.40
N GLN A 32 -5.98 -17.40 -3.80
CA GLN A 32 -4.98 -16.33 -3.73
C GLN A 32 -5.39 -15.12 -4.60
N SER A 33 -5.84 -15.37 -5.83
CA SER A 33 -6.33 -14.32 -6.74
C SER A 33 -7.59 -13.64 -6.17
N GLY A 34 -8.54 -14.41 -5.64
CA GLY A 34 -9.74 -13.86 -5.01
C GLY A 34 -9.43 -13.00 -3.77
N LEU A 35 -8.49 -13.44 -2.93
CA LEU A 35 -8.03 -12.67 -1.76
C LEU A 35 -7.34 -11.38 -2.19
N THR A 36 -6.45 -11.44 -3.19
CA THR A 36 -5.75 -10.27 -3.72
C THR A 36 -6.74 -9.23 -4.25
N MET A 37 -7.76 -9.67 -5.01
CA MET A 37 -8.80 -8.78 -5.52
C MET A 37 -9.63 -8.16 -4.39
N ALA A 38 -10.05 -8.96 -3.40
CA ALA A 38 -10.80 -8.46 -2.25
C ALA A 38 -10.01 -7.42 -1.44
N ILE A 39 -8.71 -7.69 -1.20
CA ILE A 39 -7.82 -6.75 -0.52
C ILE A 39 -7.65 -5.47 -1.33
N GLY A 40 -7.45 -5.56 -2.65
CA GLY A 40 -7.37 -4.39 -3.53
C GLY A 40 -8.62 -3.50 -3.45
N VAL A 41 -9.81 -4.10 -3.47
CA VAL A 41 -11.08 -3.38 -3.30
C VAL A 41 -11.17 -2.74 -1.91
N ALA A 42 -10.75 -3.44 -0.85
CA ALA A 42 -10.72 -2.89 0.50
C ALA A 42 -9.77 -1.69 0.60
N VAL A 43 -8.58 -1.75 0.00
CA VAL A 43 -7.61 -0.64 -0.02
C VAL A 43 -8.18 0.58 -0.74
N LEU A 44 -8.87 0.39 -1.87
CA LEU A 44 -9.59 1.48 -2.55
C LEU A 44 -10.61 2.14 -1.62
N PHE A 45 -11.42 1.33 -0.94
CA PHE A 45 -12.44 1.84 -0.02
C PHE A 45 -11.84 2.62 1.15
N LEU A 46 -10.74 2.11 1.72
CA LEU A 46 -10.00 2.78 2.79
C LEU A 46 -9.39 4.10 2.31
N GLY A 47 -8.80 4.13 1.11
CA GLY A 47 -8.23 5.34 0.53
C GLY A 47 -9.30 6.43 0.28
N ILE A 48 -10.44 6.04 -0.31
CA ILE A 48 -11.56 6.95 -0.52
C ILE A 48 -12.09 7.46 0.82
N SER A 49 -12.40 6.56 1.76
CA SER A 49 -12.97 6.93 3.06
C SER A 49 -12.04 7.86 3.84
N GLY A 50 -10.74 7.56 3.90
CA GLY A 50 -9.76 8.39 4.59
C GLY A 50 -9.56 9.76 3.94
N SER A 51 -9.65 9.84 2.61
CA SER A 51 -9.60 11.13 1.90
C SER A 51 -10.85 12.00 2.15
N LEU A 52 -12.02 11.36 2.29
CA LEU A 52 -13.30 12.03 2.52
C LEU A 52 -13.48 12.49 3.97
N GLU A 53 -12.86 11.83 4.94
CA GLU A 53 -12.98 12.14 6.37
C GLU A 53 -12.67 13.62 6.68
N ARG A 54 -11.67 14.20 6.02
CA ARG A 54 -11.32 15.63 6.15
C ARG A 54 -12.00 16.55 5.14
N LEU A 55 -12.66 15.99 4.13
CA LEU A 55 -13.30 16.74 3.06
C LEU A 55 -14.79 16.97 3.30
N LEU A 56 -15.47 16.03 3.98
CA LEU A 56 -16.90 16.11 4.31
C LEU A 56 -17.05 16.30 5.81
N THR A 57 -17.51 17.48 6.22
CA THR A 57 -17.77 17.79 7.63
C THR A 57 -19.26 18.09 7.81
N VAL A 58 -19.85 17.59 8.89
CA VAL A 58 -21.23 17.95 9.25
C VAL A 58 -21.17 19.19 10.12
N VAL A 59 -21.72 20.29 9.61
CA VAL A 59 -21.89 21.54 10.36
C VAL A 59 -23.39 21.84 10.38
N ASP A 60 -23.96 21.98 11.57
CA ASP A 60 -25.39 22.28 11.78
C ASP A 60 -26.36 21.32 11.08
N GLY A 61 -26.02 20.02 11.04
CA GLY A 61 -26.85 18.98 10.42
C GLY A 61 -26.79 18.95 8.89
N GLN A 62 -25.98 19.80 8.25
CA GLN A 62 -25.72 19.78 6.82
C GLN A 62 -24.32 19.23 6.53
N ILE A 63 -24.23 18.41 5.48
CA ILE A 63 -22.93 17.96 4.96
C ILE A 63 -22.34 19.11 4.16
N THR A 64 -21.26 19.70 4.67
CA THR A 64 -20.50 20.72 3.96
C THR A 64 -19.15 20.15 3.52
N SER A 65 -18.67 20.58 2.36
CA SER A 65 -17.36 20.18 1.88
C SER A 65 -16.33 21.23 2.25
N GLN A 66 -15.46 20.92 3.20
CA GLN A 66 -14.30 21.76 3.53
C GLN A 66 -13.05 21.20 2.86
N ASN A 67 -12.08 22.07 2.57
CA ASN A 67 -10.75 21.67 2.08
C ASN A 67 -10.69 20.95 0.72
N SER A 68 -11.75 20.91 -0.09
CA SER A 68 -11.75 20.22 -1.40
C SER A 68 -10.65 20.74 -2.33
N MET A 69 -10.39 22.06 -2.32
CA MET A 69 -9.31 22.64 -3.11
C MET A 69 -7.91 22.26 -2.59
N LEU A 70 -7.75 22.09 -1.28
CA LEU A 70 -6.51 21.60 -0.68
C LEU A 70 -6.25 20.14 -1.04
N LEU A 71 -7.29 19.31 -1.11
CA LEU A 71 -7.17 17.93 -1.61
C LEU A 71 -6.69 17.91 -3.06
N VAL A 72 -7.31 18.71 -3.93
CA VAL A 72 -6.91 18.80 -5.35
C VAL A 72 -5.45 19.26 -5.48
N ILE A 73 -5.04 20.28 -4.73
CA ILE A 73 -3.66 20.77 -4.74
C ILE A 73 -2.69 19.71 -4.21
N SER A 74 -3.04 19.04 -3.11
CA SER A 74 -2.19 17.98 -2.52
C SER A 74 -1.99 16.82 -3.48
N LEU A 75 -3.05 16.39 -4.17
CA LEU A 75 -2.96 15.35 -5.20
C LEU A 75 -2.12 15.81 -6.39
N ALA A 76 -2.40 16.99 -6.95
CA ALA A 76 -1.67 17.50 -8.10
C ALA A 76 -0.17 17.67 -7.81
N LEU A 77 0.18 18.26 -6.67
CA LEU A 77 1.57 18.43 -6.26
C LEU A 77 2.23 17.10 -5.93
N GLY A 78 1.55 16.21 -5.20
CA GLY A 78 2.07 14.88 -4.88
C GLY A 78 2.36 14.06 -6.14
N THR A 79 1.44 14.06 -7.11
CA THR A 79 1.64 13.40 -8.40
C THR A 79 2.77 14.03 -9.19
N LEU A 80 2.82 15.37 -9.30
CA LEU A 80 3.90 16.05 -10.01
C LEU A 80 5.27 15.76 -9.41
N VAL A 81 5.38 15.82 -8.08
CA VAL A 81 6.62 15.52 -7.37
C VAL A 81 7.01 14.05 -7.55
N GLY A 82 6.05 13.13 -7.42
CA GLY A 82 6.29 11.70 -7.61
C GLY A 82 6.77 11.36 -9.02
N GLU A 83 6.18 12.01 -10.03
CA GLU A 83 6.54 11.85 -11.45
C GLU A 83 7.94 12.41 -11.74
N VAL A 84 8.23 13.63 -11.27
CA VAL A 84 9.55 14.27 -11.44
C VAL A 84 10.66 13.47 -10.75
N LEU A 85 10.37 12.88 -9.59
CA LEU A 85 11.31 12.01 -8.88
C LEU A 85 11.38 10.60 -9.47
N HIS A 86 10.45 10.25 -10.37
CA HIS A 86 10.32 8.95 -11.01
C HIS A 86 10.32 7.78 -10.00
N ILE A 87 9.55 7.93 -8.92
CA ILE A 87 9.58 7.02 -7.75
C ILE A 87 9.35 5.55 -8.16
N GLU A 88 8.44 5.31 -9.10
CA GLU A 88 8.13 3.97 -9.60
C GLU A 88 9.37 3.29 -10.22
N GLY A 89 10.15 4.03 -11.01
CA GLY A 89 11.40 3.50 -11.59
C GLY A 89 12.47 3.18 -10.54
N TRP A 90 12.51 3.89 -9.40
CA TRP A 90 13.39 3.51 -8.28
C TRP A 90 12.97 2.19 -7.65
N PHE A 91 11.65 1.97 -7.49
CA PHE A 91 11.12 0.70 -6.97
C PHE A 91 11.39 -0.47 -7.94
N GLU A 92 11.23 -0.26 -9.24
CA GLU A 92 11.58 -1.26 -10.25
C GLU A 92 13.06 -1.61 -10.21
N GLN A 93 13.95 -0.61 -10.22
CA GLN A 93 15.41 -0.83 -10.14
C GLN A 93 15.82 -1.55 -8.86
N LEU A 94 15.22 -1.18 -7.73
CA LEU A 94 15.45 -1.85 -6.45
C LEU A 94 14.98 -3.31 -6.51
N GLY A 95 13.81 -3.57 -7.10
CA GLY A 95 13.28 -4.92 -7.33
C GLY A 95 14.19 -5.77 -8.21
N VAL A 96 14.69 -5.22 -9.32
CA VAL A 96 15.66 -5.89 -10.20
C VAL A 96 16.96 -6.19 -9.45
N TRP A 97 17.50 -5.21 -8.72
CA TRP A 97 18.71 -5.39 -7.93
C TRP A 97 18.55 -6.47 -6.85
N LEU A 98 17.41 -6.52 -6.15
CA LEU A 98 17.10 -7.56 -5.17
C LEU A 98 16.95 -8.94 -5.82
N ARG A 99 16.32 -9.01 -7.00
CA ARG A 99 16.17 -10.25 -7.77
C ARG A 99 17.52 -10.85 -8.13
N GLU A 100 18.43 -10.02 -8.63
CA GLU A 100 19.80 -10.44 -8.97
C GLU A 100 20.60 -10.83 -7.72
N LYS A 101 20.52 -10.02 -6.67
CA LYS A 101 21.27 -10.25 -5.44
C LYS A 101 20.83 -11.51 -4.69
N SER A 102 19.54 -11.85 -4.76
CA SER A 102 18.96 -13.06 -4.16
C SER A 102 19.17 -14.32 -4.99
N GLY A 103 19.72 -14.21 -6.21
CA GLY A 103 19.92 -15.35 -7.11
C GLY A 103 18.68 -15.79 -7.87
N ASN A 104 17.61 -14.98 -7.86
CA ASN A 104 16.32 -15.27 -8.51
C ASN A 104 16.21 -14.63 -9.91
N SER A 105 17.32 -14.40 -10.60
CA SER A 105 17.35 -13.77 -11.93
C SER A 105 16.54 -14.50 -13.00
N GLN A 106 16.17 -15.77 -12.79
CA GLN A 106 15.32 -16.55 -13.71
C GLN A 106 13.83 -16.45 -13.38
N ASP A 107 13.44 -15.95 -12.21
CA ASP A 107 12.05 -15.87 -11.77
C ASP A 107 11.35 -14.64 -12.36
N SER A 108 10.57 -14.84 -13.42
CA SER A 108 9.86 -13.77 -14.11
C SER A 108 8.78 -13.10 -13.26
N GLN A 109 8.31 -13.74 -12.18
CA GLN A 109 7.24 -13.21 -11.32
C GLN A 109 7.77 -12.40 -10.13
N PHE A 110 9.08 -12.47 -9.83
CA PHE A 110 9.66 -11.82 -8.66
C PHE A 110 9.41 -10.30 -8.64
N LEU A 111 9.61 -9.62 -9.77
CA LEU A 111 9.45 -8.16 -9.85
C LEU A 111 8.00 -7.76 -9.60
N ASP A 112 7.05 -8.41 -10.28
CA ASP A 112 5.61 -8.15 -10.10
C ASP A 112 5.16 -8.42 -8.67
N ALA A 113 5.63 -9.52 -8.06
CA ALA A 113 5.33 -9.85 -6.67
C ALA A 113 5.92 -8.83 -5.69
N PHE A 114 7.16 -8.38 -5.91
CA PHE A 114 7.81 -7.37 -5.10
C PHE A 114 7.09 -6.01 -5.17
N LEU A 115 6.77 -5.55 -6.38
CA LEU A 115 6.05 -4.29 -6.59
C LEU A 115 4.65 -4.38 -5.99
N THR A 116 3.91 -5.45 -6.27
CA THR A 116 2.54 -5.65 -5.73
C THR A 116 2.55 -5.64 -4.21
N ALA A 117 3.45 -6.39 -3.57
CA ALA A 117 3.53 -6.46 -2.11
C ALA A 117 3.95 -5.11 -1.50
N SER A 118 5.00 -4.48 -2.04
CA SER A 118 5.54 -3.23 -1.49
C SER A 118 4.56 -2.08 -1.64
N LEU A 119 3.96 -1.91 -2.83
CA LEU A 119 3.02 -0.82 -3.08
C LEU A 119 1.73 -1.02 -2.27
N THR A 120 1.22 -2.25 -2.18
CA THR A 120 -0.02 -2.52 -1.43
C THR A 120 0.16 -2.35 0.09
N ILE A 121 1.30 -2.80 0.64
CA ILE A 121 1.52 -2.83 2.10
C ILE A 121 2.17 -1.54 2.60
N CYS A 122 3.20 -1.03 1.92
CA CYS A 122 3.97 0.13 2.40
C CYS A 122 3.36 1.46 1.98
N ILE A 123 2.72 1.53 0.80
CA ILE A 123 2.10 2.77 0.31
C ILE A 123 0.59 2.77 0.57
N GLY A 124 -0.05 1.59 0.56
CA GLY A 124 -1.48 1.46 0.78
C GLY A 124 -1.98 2.01 2.12
N ALA A 125 -3.28 2.25 2.21
CA ALA A 125 -3.95 2.86 3.37
C ALA A 125 -3.64 2.16 4.72
N MET A 126 -3.30 0.86 4.69
CA MET A 126 -2.94 0.10 5.88
C MET A 126 -1.62 0.54 6.53
N ALA A 127 -0.66 1.12 5.79
CA ALA A 127 0.57 1.65 6.38
C ALA A 127 0.28 2.82 7.33
N ILE A 128 -0.73 3.63 6.99
CA ILE A 128 -1.16 4.78 7.77
C ILE A 128 -1.99 4.30 8.96
N ILE A 129 -3.04 3.50 8.70
CA ILE A 129 -4.00 3.03 9.72
C ILE A 129 -3.35 2.11 10.75
N GLY A 130 -2.38 1.27 10.36
CA GLY A 130 -1.74 0.32 11.29
C GLY A 130 -0.71 0.95 12.24
N SER A 131 -0.32 2.21 12.01
CA SER A 131 0.67 2.92 12.81
C SER A 131 0.09 3.77 13.95
N ILE A 132 -1.23 3.97 13.93
CA ILE A 132 -2.01 4.82 14.86
C ILE A 132 -2.49 4.02 16.06
#